data_AF-A0A938DQH7-F1
#
_entry.id   AF-A0A938DQH7-F1
#
_cell.length_a   1.000
_cell.length_b   1.000
_cell.length_c   1.000
_cell.angle_alpha   90.00
_cell.angle_beta   90.00
_cell.angle_gamma   90.00
#
_symmetry.space_group_name_H-M   'P 1'
#
loop_
_entity.id
_entity.type
_entity.pdbx_description
1 polymer ?
#
loop_
_entity_poly.entity_id
_entity_poly.type
_entity_poly.pdbx_seq_one_letter_code
_entity_poly.pdbx_strand_id
1 'polypeptide(L)'
;MRIIICTDANNQAVATLVRRTLALVDERPGLEVVGFMTTRPHAFTSTRVREARRWARRVAVAAVDPSTRAVWSALTRRTRIDLFGLARARRVPVLVPPTGDPSDPDFVTTLVERLGPDVALSYYCGRIWRASLLDALPQAVNYHDGTVPEYRGVGATSFSIYDGAPESGFTFHRMTIGIDEGPVLVAGAVPVGDQALAAIDRRKVEAAADALPRVLDRIVTADPGTPQVGSGGYHSARDVLACIHVTHPDAVSAEELGRRVRAFGTVHLTIDGERWPVTRVREGRHGPLAFRVADGRWMSADRVRGLPPRFGGPPFAA
;
A
#
# COMPACT_ATOMS: atom_id res chain seq x y z
N MET A 1 0.35 26.75 -9.01
CA MET A 1 0.77 25.80 -7.97
C MET A 1 1.38 24.56 -8.62
N ARG A 2 2.65 24.35 -8.35
CA ARG A 2 3.53 23.32 -8.92
C ARG A 2 3.58 22.13 -7.97
N ILE A 3 3.16 20.95 -8.44
CA ILE A 3 2.98 19.75 -7.63
C ILE A 3 4.03 18.72 -8.04
N ILE A 4 4.75 18.16 -7.07
CA ILE A 4 5.53 16.93 -7.25
C ILE A 4 4.80 15.75 -6.61
N ILE A 5 4.73 14.62 -7.31
CA ILE A 5 4.12 13.39 -6.77
C ILE A 5 5.24 12.40 -6.40
N CYS A 6 5.23 11.95 -5.15
CA CYS A 6 6.25 11.11 -4.54
C CYS A 6 5.70 9.71 -4.24
N THR A 7 6.33 8.65 -4.77
CA THR A 7 5.89 7.27 -4.49
C THR A 7 6.98 6.21 -4.64
N ASP A 8 6.95 5.18 -3.77
CA ASP A 8 7.90 4.04 -3.80
C ASP A 8 7.24 2.68 -4.03
N ALA A 9 5.91 2.67 -4.22
CA ALA A 9 5.16 1.45 -4.41
C ALA A 9 4.52 1.40 -5.79
N ASN A 10 4.57 0.21 -6.41
CA ASN A 10 3.94 -0.04 -7.70
C ASN A 10 2.83 -1.10 -7.54
N ASN A 11 1.72 -0.64 -6.99
CA ASN A 11 0.53 -1.44 -6.73
C ASN A 11 -0.74 -0.68 -7.19
N GLN A 12 -1.90 -1.32 -7.00
CA GLN A 12 -3.17 -0.76 -7.46
C GLN A 12 -3.54 0.51 -6.68
N ALA A 13 -3.18 0.56 -5.39
CA ALA A 13 -3.47 1.71 -4.54
C ALA A 13 -2.83 2.99 -5.09
N VAL A 14 -1.52 2.95 -5.32
CA VAL A 14 -0.76 4.06 -5.92
C VAL A 14 -1.26 4.37 -7.33
N ALA A 15 -1.55 3.34 -8.13
CA ALA A 15 -2.07 3.57 -9.49
C ALA A 15 -3.39 4.36 -9.48
N THR A 16 -4.29 4.07 -8.55
CA THR A 16 -5.57 4.77 -8.39
C THR A 16 -5.35 6.21 -7.95
N LEU A 17 -4.59 6.43 -6.87
CA LEU A 17 -4.34 7.77 -6.33
C LEU A 17 -3.61 8.66 -7.35
N VAL A 18 -2.50 8.18 -7.93
CA VAL A 18 -1.74 8.96 -8.92
C VAL A 18 -2.60 9.32 -10.12
N ARG A 19 -3.33 8.37 -10.71
CA ARG A 19 -4.18 8.67 -11.88
C ARG A 19 -5.28 9.66 -11.55
N ARG A 20 -5.91 9.53 -10.38
CA ARG A 20 -6.97 10.44 -9.96
C ARG A 20 -6.42 11.85 -9.73
N THR A 21 -5.27 11.98 -9.08
CA THR A 21 -4.59 13.26 -8.90
C THR A 21 -4.24 13.90 -10.24
N LEU A 22 -3.68 13.14 -11.18
CA LEU A 22 -3.34 13.67 -12.51
C LEU A 22 -4.59 14.17 -13.26
N ALA A 23 -5.68 13.40 -13.26
CA ALA A 23 -6.93 13.80 -13.90
C ALA A 23 -7.49 15.10 -13.29
N LEU A 24 -7.50 15.19 -11.96
CA LEU A 24 -7.99 16.40 -11.27
C LEU A 24 -7.11 17.63 -11.50
N VAL A 25 -5.79 17.45 -11.59
CA VAL A 25 -4.87 18.55 -11.91
C VAL A 25 -5.08 19.01 -13.35
N ASP A 26 -5.26 18.09 -14.30
CA ASP A 26 -5.49 18.42 -15.72
C ASP A 26 -6.80 19.23 -15.93
N GLU A 27 -7.79 19.04 -15.05
CA GLU A 27 -9.09 19.75 -15.07
C GLU A 27 -9.05 21.12 -14.37
N ARG A 28 -7.97 21.47 -13.66
CA ARG A 28 -7.92 22.65 -12.78
C ARG A 28 -6.85 23.66 -13.24
N PRO A 29 -7.27 24.79 -13.84
CA PRO A 29 -6.34 25.85 -14.21
C PRO A 29 -5.48 26.32 -13.04
N GLY A 30 -4.19 26.52 -13.29
CA GLY A 30 -3.24 26.96 -12.28
C GLY A 30 -2.64 25.85 -11.41
N LEU A 31 -3.08 24.60 -11.56
CA LEU A 31 -2.39 23.43 -11.01
C LEU A 31 -1.54 22.76 -12.10
N GLU A 32 -0.35 22.31 -11.75
CA GLU A 32 0.52 21.57 -12.66
C GLU A 32 1.30 20.51 -11.91
N VAL A 33 1.35 19.28 -12.42
CA VAL A 33 2.32 18.28 -11.95
C VAL A 33 3.63 18.52 -12.69
N VAL A 34 4.66 18.97 -11.97
CA VAL A 34 5.96 19.38 -12.53
C VAL A 34 6.99 18.26 -12.52
N GLY A 35 6.71 17.15 -11.83
CA GLY A 35 7.59 16.01 -11.77
C GLY A 35 7.08 14.90 -10.87
N PHE A 36 7.84 13.80 -10.87
CA PHE A 36 7.66 12.70 -9.94
C PHE A 36 8.95 12.47 -9.14
N MET A 37 8.83 11.93 -7.94
CA MET A 37 9.96 11.46 -7.14
C MET A 37 9.77 9.99 -6.75
N THR A 38 10.84 9.20 -6.83
CA THR A 38 10.87 7.86 -6.25
C THR A 38 12.26 7.53 -5.70
N THR A 39 12.30 6.89 -4.53
CA THR A 39 13.52 6.31 -3.93
C THR A 39 13.70 4.84 -4.35
N ARG A 40 12.70 4.25 -5.03
CA ARG A 40 12.71 2.86 -5.54
C ARG A 40 12.43 2.79 -7.04
N PRO A 41 13.31 3.33 -7.90
CA PRO A 41 13.09 3.34 -9.35
C PRO A 41 12.88 1.93 -9.94
N HIS A 42 13.55 0.91 -9.38
CA HIS A 42 13.43 -0.49 -9.79
C HIS A 42 12.00 -1.07 -9.61
N ALA A 43 11.19 -0.51 -8.70
CA ALA A 43 9.78 -0.88 -8.56
C ALA A 43 8.96 -0.57 -9.83
N PHE A 44 9.46 0.34 -10.68
CA PHE A 44 8.79 0.83 -11.88
C PHE A 44 9.47 0.40 -13.20
N THR A 45 10.68 -0.18 -13.16
CA THR A 45 11.40 -0.63 -14.38
C THR A 45 10.95 -2.01 -14.87
N SER A 46 10.51 -2.89 -13.96
CA SER A 46 10.13 -4.28 -14.30
C SER A 46 8.84 -4.41 -15.12
N THR A 47 8.10 -3.32 -15.33
CA THR A 47 6.88 -3.29 -16.13
C THR A 47 7.16 -3.54 -17.61
N ARG A 48 8.17 -2.93 -18.24
CA ARG A 48 8.34 -3.03 -19.71
C ARG A 48 8.58 -4.45 -20.23
N VAL A 49 9.54 -5.18 -19.67
CA VAL A 49 9.87 -6.56 -20.12
C VAL A 49 8.76 -7.55 -19.77
N ARG A 50 8.09 -7.38 -18.60
CA ARG A 50 6.97 -8.23 -18.20
C ARG A 50 5.68 -7.88 -18.93
N GLU A 51 5.45 -6.62 -19.28
CA GLU A 51 4.33 -6.16 -20.08
C GLU A 51 4.47 -6.59 -21.53
N ALA A 52 5.68 -6.57 -22.11
CA ALA A 52 5.94 -7.15 -23.42
C ALA A 52 5.66 -8.66 -23.45
N ARG A 53 6.13 -9.42 -22.45
CA ARG A 53 5.81 -10.86 -22.31
C ARG A 53 4.32 -11.13 -22.09
N ARG A 54 3.62 -10.25 -21.36
CA ARG A 54 2.16 -10.34 -21.20
C ARG A 54 1.41 -9.91 -22.45
N TRP A 55 1.88 -8.90 -23.18
CA TRP A 55 1.33 -8.47 -24.46
C TRP A 55 1.45 -9.59 -25.49
N ALA A 56 2.60 -10.26 -25.58
CA ALA A 56 2.76 -11.45 -26.41
C ALA A 56 1.76 -12.56 -26.03
N ARG A 57 1.58 -12.83 -24.73
CA ARG A 57 0.53 -13.76 -24.25
C ARG A 57 -0.90 -13.26 -24.53
N ARG A 58 -1.13 -11.93 -24.53
CA ARG A 58 -2.44 -11.30 -24.81
C ARG A 58 -2.81 -11.38 -26.29
N VAL A 59 -1.85 -11.16 -27.20
CA VAL A 59 -2.04 -11.33 -28.65
C VAL A 59 -2.39 -12.79 -28.96
N ALA A 60 -1.67 -13.74 -28.34
CA ALA A 60 -1.94 -15.17 -28.51
C ALA A 60 -3.35 -15.59 -28.05
N VAL A 61 -3.91 -14.95 -27.01
CA VAL A 61 -5.24 -15.30 -26.46
C VAL A 61 -6.38 -14.52 -27.14
N ALA A 62 -6.17 -13.26 -27.53
CA ALA A 62 -7.17 -12.44 -28.23
C ALA A 62 -7.47 -12.95 -29.64
N ALA A 63 -6.55 -13.72 -30.24
CA ALA A 63 -6.78 -14.43 -31.50
C ALA A 63 -7.82 -15.57 -31.38
N VAL A 64 -8.24 -15.95 -30.16
CA VAL A 64 -9.00 -17.19 -29.92
C VAL A 64 -10.48 -16.97 -29.55
N ASP A 65 -10.88 -15.86 -28.90
CA ASP A 65 -12.30 -15.63 -28.56
C ASP A 65 -12.69 -14.14 -28.33
N PRO A 66 -13.58 -13.54 -29.15
CA PRO A 66 -14.08 -12.17 -29.00
C PRO A 66 -15.02 -11.90 -27.80
N SER A 67 -15.68 -12.91 -27.24
CA SER A 67 -16.73 -12.77 -26.20
C SER A 67 -16.19 -12.37 -24.83
N THR A 68 -14.87 -12.47 -24.66
CA THR A 68 -14.19 -12.27 -23.38
C THR A 68 -13.88 -10.78 -23.07
N ARG A 69 -14.22 -9.84 -23.96
CA ARG A 69 -13.91 -8.38 -23.85
C ARG A 69 -14.31 -7.71 -22.53
N ALA A 70 -15.46 -8.03 -21.95
CA ALA A 70 -15.91 -7.45 -20.68
C ALA A 70 -15.11 -7.99 -19.47
N VAL A 71 -14.81 -9.30 -19.47
CA VAL A 71 -13.89 -9.93 -18.52
C VAL A 71 -12.49 -9.33 -18.66
N TRP A 72 -12.07 -9.01 -19.90
CA TRP A 72 -10.80 -8.34 -20.18
C TRP A 72 -10.75 -6.90 -19.67
N SER A 73 -11.80 -6.09 -19.77
CA SER A 73 -11.83 -4.73 -19.20
C SER A 73 -11.53 -4.75 -17.68
N ALA A 74 -12.13 -5.72 -16.97
CA ALA A 74 -11.86 -5.95 -15.56
C ALA A 74 -10.42 -6.46 -15.29
N LEU A 75 -9.88 -7.33 -16.15
CA LEU A 75 -8.50 -7.86 -16.08
C LEU A 75 -7.42 -6.89 -16.61
N THR A 76 -7.81 -5.84 -17.34
CA THR A 76 -6.94 -4.84 -17.96
C THR A 76 -6.86 -3.54 -17.18
N ARG A 77 -7.62 -3.40 -16.07
CA ARG A 77 -7.31 -2.37 -15.08
C ARG A 77 -5.84 -2.53 -14.70
N ARG A 78 -5.03 -1.56 -15.13
CA ARG A 78 -3.60 -1.53 -14.81
C ARG A 78 -3.51 -1.38 -13.29
N THR A 79 -3.32 -2.50 -12.59
CA THR A 79 -3.06 -2.60 -11.15
C THR A 79 -1.70 -2.02 -10.75
N ARG A 80 -0.99 -1.41 -11.71
CA ARG A 80 0.34 -0.84 -11.60
C ARG A 80 0.44 0.40 -12.45
N ILE A 81 1.43 1.23 -12.15
CA ILE A 81 1.74 2.46 -12.83
C ILE A 81 3.10 2.29 -13.52
N ASP A 82 3.21 2.73 -14.77
CA ASP A 82 4.49 3.00 -15.43
C ASP A 82 4.84 4.47 -15.16
N LEU A 83 5.50 4.73 -14.03
CA LEU A 83 5.82 6.08 -13.58
C LEU A 83 6.67 6.83 -14.62
N PHE A 84 7.68 6.17 -15.17
CA PHE A 84 8.54 6.73 -16.22
C PHE A 84 7.81 6.91 -17.55
N GLY A 85 6.85 6.05 -17.87
CA GLY A 85 5.94 6.22 -19.01
C GLY A 85 5.07 7.46 -18.86
N LEU A 86 4.44 7.64 -17.70
CA LEU A 86 3.61 8.79 -17.36
C LEU A 86 4.41 10.10 -17.40
N ALA A 87 5.60 10.10 -16.78
CA ALA A 87 6.48 11.27 -16.77
C ALA A 87 6.87 11.70 -18.19
N ARG A 88 7.26 10.75 -19.06
CA ARG A 88 7.58 11.05 -20.47
C ARG A 88 6.37 11.59 -21.23
N ALA A 89 5.20 10.98 -21.07
CA ALA A 89 3.97 11.42 -21.74
C ALA A 89 3.62 12.87 -21.38
N ARG A 90 3.93 13.29 -20.14
CA ARG A 90 3.69 14.64 -19.62
C ARG A 90 4.90 15.57 -19.78
N ARG A 91 6.02 15.09 -20.34
CA ARG A 91 7.28 15.83 -20.51
C ARG A 91 7.84 16.40 -19.19
N VAL A 92 7.66 15.66 -18.09
CA VAL A 92 8.19 16.01 -16.77
C VAL A 92 9.24 14.98 -16.32
N PRO A 93 10.21 15.37 -15.48
CA PRO A 93 11.22 14.43 -15.01
C PRO A 93 10.69 13.48 -13.92
N VAL A 94 11.40 12.37 -13.75
CA VAL A 94 11.37 11.57 -12.54
C VAL A 94 12.68 11.79 -11.81
N LEU A 95 12.63 12.40 -10.64
CA LEU A 95 13.78 12.59 -9.77
C LEU A 95 13.98 11.36 -8.88
N VAL A 96 15.22 10.92 -8.77
CA VAL A 96 15.62 9.77 -7.96
C VAL A 96 16.79 10.22 -7.09
N PRO A 97 16.64 10.21 -5.75
CA PRO A 97 17.75 10.53 -4.86
C PRO A 97 18.88 9.52 -5.06
N PRO A 98 20.13 9.94 -5.36
CA PRO A 98 21.23 9.01 -5.67
C PRO A 98 21.53 8.03 -4.54
N THR A 99 21.41 8.47 -3.29
CA THR A 99 21.65 7.68 -2.07
C THR A 99 20.39 6.92 -1.62
N GLY A 100 19.26 7.13 -2.29
CA GLY A 100 17.95 6.63 -1.87
C GLY A 100 17.35 7.35 -0.65
N ASP A 101 17.99 8.41 -0.15
CA ASP A 101 17.47 9.34 0.85
C ASP A 101 16.93 10.61 0.17
N PRO A 102 15.61 10.87 0.19
CA PRO A 102 15.04 12.07 -0.43
C PRO A 102 15.39 13.36 0.33
N SER A 103 15.97 13.25 1.52
CA SER A 103 16.37 14.39 2.35
C SER A 103 17.87 14.71 2.24
N ASP A 104 18.57 14.05 1.32
CA ASP A 104 19.95 14.38 0.96
C ASP A 104 20.05 15.85 0.49
N PRO A 105 20.95 16.69 1.07
CA PRO A 105 20.99 18.12 0.75
C PRO A 105 21.22 18.46 -0.72
N ASP A 106 22.06 17.71 -1.42
CA ASP A 106 22.35 17.93 -2.84
C ASP A 106 21.14 17.57 -3.70
N PHE A 107 20.44 16.50 -3.32
CA PHE A 107 19.17 16.13 -3.95
C PHE A 107 18.08 17.18 -3.70
N VAL A 108 17.95 17.68 -2.46
CA VAL A 108 16.98 18.73 -2.11
C VAL A 108 17.24 20.00 -2.90
N THR A 109 18.49 20.44 -2.98
CA THR A 109 18.89 21.59 -3.82
C THR A 109 18.48 21.36 -5.27
N THR A 110 18.79 20.19 -5.82
CA THR A 110 18.41 19.81 -7.19
C THR A 110 16.88 19.83 -7.39
N LEU A 111 16.12 19.32 -6.42
CA LEU A 111 14.65 19.30 -6.45
C LEU A 111 14.09 20.72 -6.53
N VAL A 112 14.56 21.62 -5.66
CA VAL A 112 14.10 23.01 -5.60
C VAL A 112 14.51 23.77 -6.85
N GLU A 113 15.77 23.70 -7.26
CA GLU A 113 16.26 24.46 -8.42
C GLU A 113 15.64 24.00 -9.74
N ARG A 114 15.48 22.68 -9.93
CA ARG A 114 14.95 22.16 -11.20
C ARG A 114 13.44 22.26 -11.30
N LEU A 115 12.73 22.06 -10.19
CA LEU A 115 11.28 21.90 -10.21
C LEU A 115 10.54 23.00 -9.45
N GLY A 116 11.14 23.66 -8.46
CA GLY A 116 10.48 24.64 -7.60
C GLY A 116 9.06 24.23 -7.20
N PRO A 117 8.85 23.04 -6.60
CA PRO A 117 7.51 22.58 -6.28
C PRO A 117 6.94 23.40 -5.10
N ASP A 118 5.69 23.82 -5.24
CA ASP A 118 4.92 24.45 -4.16
C ASP A 118 4.37 23.38 -3.19
N VAL A 119 4.12 22.17 -3.70
CA VAL A 119 3.50 21.07 -2.96
C VAL A 119 4.13 19.73 -3.33
N ALA A 120 4.45 18.92 -2.33
CA ALA A 120 4.75 17.51 -2.51
C ALA A 120 3.58 16.64 -2.02
N LEU A 121 3.08 15.77 -2.90
CA LEU A 121 2.07 14.76 -2.59
C LEU A 121 2.73 13.38 -2.46
N SER A 122 2.80 12.86 -1.23
CA SER A 122 3.34 11.53 -0.93
C SER A 122 2.25 10.47 -0.94
N TYR A 123 2.44 9.43 -1.77
CA TYR A 123 1.63 8.22 -1.82
C TYR A 123 2.53 7.00 -1.63
N TYR A 124 2.47 6.35 -0.46
CA TYR A 124 3.28 5.17 -0.16
C TYR A 124 4.78 5.41 -0.40
N CYS A 125 5.32 6.57 0.01
CA CYS A 125 6.75 6.79 0.07
C CYS A 125 7.33 6.16 1.34
N GLY A 126 8.31 5.27 1.19
CA GLY A 126 8.79 4.42 2.28
C GLY A 126 9.96 5.02 3.07
N ARG A 127 10.21 6.33 2.94
CA ARG A 127 11.33 7.04 3.55
C ARG A 127 10.82 8.13 4.46
N ILE A 128 11.51 8.31 5.59
CA ILE A 128 11.29 9.46 6.48
C ILE A 128 11.82 10.71 5.78
N TRP A 129 11.02 11.76 5.76
CA TRP A 129 11.42 13.07 5.23
C TRP A 129 11.93 13.90 6.40
N ARG A 130 13.22 14.23 6.37
CA ARG A 130 13.88 15.02 7.41
C ARG A 130 13.64 16.51 7.16
N ALA A 131 13.98 17.33 8.16
CA ALA A 131 13.88 18.79 8.12
C ALA A 131 14.42 19.38 6.81
N SER A 132 15.59 18.93 6.31
CA SER A 132 16.16 19.44 5.05
C SER A 132 15.20 19.39 3.86
N LEU A 133 14.39 18.33 3.72
CA LEU A 133 13.38 18.25 2.66
C LEU A 133 12.08 18.96 3.03
N LEU A 134 11.62 18.81 4.27
CA LEU A 134 10.36 19.42 4.71
C LEU A 134 10.42 20.94 4.69
N ASP A 135 11.53 21.53 5.14
CA ASP A 135 11.73 22.98 5.18
C ASP A 135 11.91 23.58 3.79
N ALA A 136 12.38 22.78 2.83
CA ALA A 136 12.55 23.19 1.43
C ALA A 136 11.24 23.17 0.62
N LEU A 137 10.18 22.54 1.15
CA LEU A 137 8.88 22.41 0.50
C LEU A 137 7.86 23.31 1.20
N PRO A 138 7.21 24.26 0.50
CA PRO A 138 6.18 25.09 1.12
C PRO A 138 5.02 24.27 1.70
N GLN A 139 4.71 23.13 1.07
CA GLN A 139 3.71 22.19 1.56
C GLN A 139 4.14 20.74 1.27
N ALA A 140 4.03 19.86 2.26
CA ALA A 140 4.16 18.42 2.10
C ALA A 140 2.91 17.72 2.66
N VAL A 141 2.26 16.88 1.84
CA VAL A 141 1.02 16.17 2.20
C VAL A 141 1.19 14.69 1.93
N ASN A 142 0.89 13.87 2.93
CA ASN A 142 0.95 12.42 2.82
C ASN A 142 -0.45 11.80 2.79
N TYR A 143 -0.62 10.79 1.96
CA TYR A 143 -1.67 9.80 2.12
C TYR A 143 -1.17 8.69 3.05
N HIS A 144 -1.87 8.54 4.16
CA HIS A 144 -1.73 7.45 5.09
C HIS A 144 -2.92 6.50 4.96
N ASP A 145 -2.69 5.19 4.95
CA ASP A 145 -3.74 4.18 4.84
C ASP A 145 -4.32 3.77 6.20
N GLY A 146 -4.28 4.67 7.18
CA GLY A 146 -4.84 4.49 8.51
C GLY A 146 -5.66 5.68 9.00
N THR A 147 -6.47 5.43 10.03
CA THR A 147 -7.03 6.49 10.87
C THR A 147 -5.94 6.97 11.83
N VAL A 148 -5.79 8.28 11.94
CA VAL A 148 -4.87 8.91 12.90
C VAL A 148 -5.69 9.66 13.96
N PRO A 149 -5.24 9.65 15.23
CA PRO A 149 -3.92 9.23 15.70
C PRO A 149 -3.74 7.73 16.01
N GLU A 150 -4.78 6.90 15.86
CA GLU A 150 -4.81 5.53 16.38
C GLU A 150 -3.83 4.57 15.69
N TYR A 151 -3.65 4.68 14.37
CA TYR A 151 -2.92 3.71 13.57
C TYR A 151 -1.78 4.35 12.76
N ARG A 152 -0.87 5.11 13.40
CA ARG A 152 0.30 5.70 12.71
C ARG A 152 1.34 4.63 12.33
N GLY A 153 2.19 4.95 11.36
CA GLY A 153 3.29 4.10 10.94
C GLY A 153 2.88 3.14 9.82
N VAL A 154 3.28 1.87 9.90
CA VAL A 154 3.13 0.93 8.79
C VAL A 154 2.12 -0.17 9.10
N GLY A 155 1.41 -0.63 8.07
CA GLY A 155 0.44 -1.72 8.20
C GLY A 155 -0.85 -1.31 8.89
N ALA A 156 -1.24 -0.04 8.81
CA ALA A 156 -2.40 0.50 9.52
C ALA A 156 -3.70 -0.26 9.21
N THR A 157 -3.93 -0.63 7.94
CA THR A 157 -5.06 -1.52 7.59
C THR A 157 -4.99 -2.82 8.38
N SER A 158 -3.84 -3.49 8.36
CA SER A 158 -3.66 -4.79 9.03
C SER A 158 -3.89 -4.66 10.54
N PHE A 159 -3.33 -3.64 11.19
CA PHE A 159 -3.51 -3.44 12.62
C PHE A 159 -4.95 -3.11 13.00
N SER A 160 -5.66 -2.30 12.21
CA SER A 160 -7.10 -2.08 12.45
C SER A 160 -7.92 -3.37 12.37
N ILE A 161 -7.58 -4.27 11.44
CA ILE A 161 -8.23 -5.59 11.32
C ILE A 161 -7.82 -6.50 12.49
N TYR A 162 -6.54 -6.45 12.87
CA TYR A 162 -5.97 -7.25 13.96
C TYR A 162 -6.63 -6.90 15.29
N ASP A 163 -6.83 -5.62 15.59
CA ASP A 163 -7.47 -5.12 16.82
C ASP A 163 -8.99 -5.32 16.83
N GLY A 164 -9.58 -5.78 15.73
CA GLY A 164 -11.02 -5.99 15.62
C GLY A 164 -11.81 -4.69 15.45
N ALA A 165 -11.19 -3.64 14.92
CA ALA A 165 -11.88 -2.38 14.65
C ALA A 165 -13.05 -2.60 13.66
N PRO A 166 -14.22 -1.97 13.89
CA PRO A 166 -15.37 -2.11 12.99
C PRO A 166 -15.12 -1.44 11.63
N GLU A 167 -14.25 -0.44 11.60
CA GLU A 167 -13.88 0.33 10.42
C GLU A 167 -12.37 0.47 10.29
N SER A 168 -11.91 0.66 9.05
CA SER A 168 -10.52 0.96 8.73
C SER A 168 -10.47 2.23 7.89
N GLY A 169 -9.63 3.18 8.30
CA GLY A 169 -9.58 4.51 7.68
C GLY A 169 -8.39 4.78 6.77
N PHE A 170 -8.43 5.96 6.19
CA PHE A 170 -7.34 6.62 5.48
C PHE A 170 -7.31 8.10 5.87
N THR A 171 -6.14 8.72 5.73
CA THR A 171 -5.92 10.12 6.10
C THR A 171 -5.02 10.80 5.08
N PHE A 172 -5.42 11.97 4.59
CA PHE A 172 -4.52 12.95 4.00
C PHE A 172 -4.14 13.98 5.07
N HIS A 173 -2.86 14.08 5.38
CA HIS A 173 -2.37 14.98 6.43
C HIS A 173 -1.13 15.76 5.97
N ARG A 174 -0.91 16.93 6.58
CA ARG A 174 0.34 17.67 6.46
C ARG A 174 1.48 16.82 7.03
N MET A 175 2.62 16.78 6.37
CA MET A 175 3.79 16.09 6.89
C MET A 175 4.51 16.97 7.91
N THR A 176 5.01 16.33 8.95
CA THR A 176 5.87 16.90 10.00
C THR A 176 7.10 16.01 10.15
N ILE A 177 8.02 16.36 11.04
CA ILE A 177 9.18 15.50 11.34
C ILE A 177 8.75 14.15 11.98
N GLY A 178 7.62 14.13 12.69
CA GLY A 178 7.00 12.92 13.23
C GLY A 178 6.29 12.08 12.16
N ILE A 179 6.18 10.76 12.42
CA ILE A 179 5.56 9.79 11.51
C ILE A 179 4.04 9.84 11.65
N ASP A 180 3.36 10.31 10.60
CA ASP A 180 1.90 10.42 10.53
C ASP A 180 1.26 11.22 11.68
N GLU A 181 1.99 12.19 12.25
CA GLU A 181 1.53 13.00 13.40
C GLU A 181 0.95 14.36 13.01
N GLY A 182 1.15 14.76 11.75
CA GLY A 182 0.80 16.10 11.31
C GLY A 182 -0.71 16.34 11.19
N PRO A 183 -1.12 17.62 11.09
CA PRO A 183 -2.53 18.01 10.98
C PRO A 183 -3.27 17.35 9.81
N VAL A 184 -4.50 16.90 10.06
CA VAL A 184 -5.37 16.23 9.09
C VAL A 184 -6.02 17.24 8.16
N LEU A 185 -5.94 16.99 6.85
CA LEU A 185 -6.67 17.75 5.83
C LEU A 185 -8.01 17.09 5.51
N VAL A 186 -8.00 15.79 5.22
CA VAL A 186 -9.19 15.00 4.91
C VAL A 186 -8.97 13.57 5.39
N ALA A 187 -9.97 12.98 6.05
CA ALA A 187 -9.97 11.59 6.44
C ALA A 187 -11.29 10.92 6.04
N GLY A 188 -11.30 9.59 6.03
CA GLY A 188 -12.48 8.78 5.81
C GLY A 188 -12.25 7.33 6.23
N ALA A 189 -13.31 6.53 6.28
CA ALA A 189 -13.23 5.14 6.67
C ALA A 189 -14.19 4.24 5.87
N VAL A 190 -13.91 2.94 5.90
CA VAL A 190 -14.78 1.91 5.33
C VAL A 190 -14.99 0.79 6.36
N PRO A 191 -16.18 0.14 6.36
CA PRO A 191 -16.43 -1.01 7.22
C PRO A 191 -15.46 -2.16 6.93
N VAL A 192 -14.95 -2.80 7.98
CA VAL A 192 -14.08 -3.98 7.92
C VAL A 192 -14.90 -5.23 7.61
N GLY A 193 -15.89 -5.57 8.47
CA GLY A 193 -16.71 -6.77 8.34
C GLY A 193 -15.91 -8.07 8.14
N ASP A 194 -16.47 -9.04 7.40
CA ASP A 194 -15.79 -10.31 7.07
C ASP A 194 -14.92 -10.23 5.81
N GLN A 195 -14.57 -9.02 5.38
CA GLN A 195 -13.84 -8.82 4.14
C GLN A 195 -12.36 -9.18 4.29
N ALA A 196 -11.76 -9.68 3.22
CA ALA A 196 -10.32 -9.88 3.16
C ALA A 196 -9.58 -8.53 3.14
N LEU A 197 -8.37 -8.48 3.73
CA LEU A 197 -7.48 -7.31 3.76
C LEU A 197 -7.43 -6.55 2.42
N ALA A 198 -7.17 -7.26 1.32
CA ALA A 198 -7.06 -6.64 -0.01
C ALA A 198 -8.34 -5.96 -0.50
N ALA A 199 -9.51 -6.43 -0.07
CA ALA A 199 -10.79 -5.81 -0.41
C ALA A 199 -11.01 -4.52 0.39
N ILE A 200 -10.62 -4.52 1.68
CA ILE A 200 -10.66 -3.33 2.55
C ILE A 200 -9.72 -2.26 1.98
N ASP A 201 -8.45 -2.61 1.70
CA ASP A 201 -7.47 -1.69 1.10
C ASP A 201 -7.99 -1.05 -0.19
N ARG A 202 -8.60 -1.85 -1.09
CA ARG A 202 -9.16 -1.34 -2.33
C ARG A 202 -10.27 -0.32 -2.08
N ARG A 203 -11.21 -0.62 -1.18
CA ARG A 203 -12.33 0.28 -0.86
C ARG A 203 -11.83 1.58 -0.23
N LYS A 204 -10.82 1.50 0.65
CA LYS A 204 -10.20 2.69 1.25
C LYS A 204 -9.57 3.59 0.22
N VAL A 205 -8.81 3.01 -0.71
CA VAL A 205 -8.17 3.80 -1.76
C VAL A 205 -9.20 4.41 -2.73
N GLU A 206 -10.28 3.69 -3.05
CA GLU A 206 -11.38 4.24 -3.84
C GLU A 206 -12.01 5.44 -3.12
N ALA A 207 -12.36 5.31 -1.84
CA ALA A 207 -12.88 6.40 -1.03
C ALA A 207 -11.88 7.58 -0.89
N ALA A 208 -10.59 7.30 -0.79
CA ALA A 208 -9.53 8.31 -0.75
C ALA A 208 -9.40 9.05 -2.08
N ALA A 209 -9.52 8.34 -3.20
CA ALA A 209 -9.51 8.93 -4.53
C ALA A 209 -10.72 9.84 -4.76
N ASP A 210 -11.89 9.46 -4.23
CA ASP A 210 -13.10 10.29 -4.24
C ASP A 210 -12.96 11.54 -3.36
N ALA A 211 -12.14 11.47 -2.32
CA ALA A 211 -11.85 12.59 -1.43
C ALA A 211 -10.80 13.58 -1.98
N LEU A 212 -9.99 13.20 -2.98
CA LEU A 212 -8.91 14.03 -3.54
C LEU A 212 -9.32 15.43 -4.00
N PRO A 213 -10.52 15.70 -4.59
CA PRO A 213 -10.92 17.06 -4.92
C PRO A 213 -10.87 17.99 -3.70
N ARG A 214 -11.39 17.53 -2.55
CA ARG A 214 -11.37 18.29 -1.29
C ARG A 214 -9.95 18.47 -0.76
N VAL A 215 -9.08 17.46 -0.92
CA VAL A 215 -7.67 17.56 -0.54
C VAL A 215 -6.97 18.66 -1.34
N LEU A 216 -7.18 18.68 -2.66
CA LEU A 216 -6.61 19.71 -3.54
C LEU A 216 -7.14 21.11 -3.20
N ASP A 217 -8.44 21.24 -2.89
CA ASP A 217 -9.02 22.52 -2.45
C ASP A 217 -8.31 23.04 -1.19
N ARG A 218 -8.13 22.18 -0.18
CA ARG A 218 -7.45 22.50 1.08
C ARG A 218 -5.98 22.87 0.88
N ILE A 219 -5.31 22.21 -0.05
CA ILE A 219 -3.92 22.52 -0.44
C ILE A 219 -3.83 23.90 -1.08
N VAL A 220 -4.74 24.21 -2.02
CA VAL A 220 -4.78 25.49 -2.73
C VAL A 220 -5.04 26.66 -1.79
N THR A 221 -5.95 26.48 -0.82
CA THR A 221 -6.25 27.51 0.19
C THR A 221 -5.21 27.56 1.32
N ALA A 222 -4.11 26.80 1.22
CA ALA A 222 -3.08 26.69 2.25
C ALA A 222 -3.66 26.36 3.65
N ASP A 223 -4.68 25.51 3.70
CA ASP A 223 -5.32 25.12 4.95
C ASP A 223 -4.30 24.40 5.85
N PRO A 224 -4.09 24.84 7.10
CA PRO A 224 -3.13 24.21 8.00
C PRO A 224 -3.54 22.79 8.42
N GLY A 225 -4.80 22.41 8.24
CA GLY A 225 -5.37 21.16 8.71
C GLY A 225 -5.79 21.22 10.18
N THR A 226 -6.41 20.15 10.65
CA THR A 226 -6.84 19.99 12.04
C THR A 226 -5.79 19.19 12.80
N PRO A 227 -5.19 19.72 13.90
CA PRO A 227 -4.27 18.95 14.73
C PRO A 227 -4.90 17.65 15.24
N GLN A 228 -4.10 16.60 15.32
CA GLN A 228 -4.55 15.33 15.90
C GLN A 228 -4.70 15.48 17.42
N VAL A 229 -5.76 14.91 18.00
CA VAL A 229 -6.07 15.01 19.44
C VAL A 229 -6.12 13.60 20.06
N GLY A 230 -5.60 13.45 21.28
CA GLY A 230 -5.60 12.19 22.02
C GLY A 230 -4.25 11.45 22.00
N SER A 231 -4.16 10.36 22.77
CA SER A 231 -3.00 9.46 22.74
C SER A 231 -3.05 8.63 21.45
N GLY A 232 -2.05 8.78 20.58
CA GLY A 232 -1.94 8.01 19.35
C GLY A 232 -1.36 6.62 19.55
N GLY A 233 -1.56 5.76 18.54
CA GLY A 233 -0.87 4.49 18.39
C GLY A 233 0.15 4.57 17.25
N TYR A 234 1.23 3.79 17.35
CA TYR A 234 2.26 3.70 16.33
C TYR A 234 2.70 2.25 16.15
N HIS A 235 2.76 1.82 14.88
CA HIS A 235 3.30 0.52 14.52
C HIS A 235 4.48 0.66 13.56
N SER A 236 5.60 0.04 13.94
CA SER A 236 6.81 -0.03 13.14
C SER A 236 6.80 -1.25 12.21
N ALA A 237 7.74 -1.27 11.27
CA ALA A 237 7.97 -2.45 10.44
C ALA A 237 8.36 -3.68 11.28
N ARG A 238 8.99 -3.48 12.45
CA ARG A 238 9.30 -4.57 13.39
C ARG A 238 8.04 -5.18 13.98
N ASP A 239 7.04 -4.37 14.31
CA ASP A 239 5.77 -4.83 14.87
C ASP A 239 4.99 -5.67 13.85
N VAL A 240 4.99 -5.23 12.58
CA VAL A 240 4.44 -6.04 11.47
C VAL A 240 5.17 -7.38 11.39
N LEU A 241 6.51 -7.38 11.40
CA LEU A 241 7.30 -8.62 11.32
C LEU A 241 7.03 -9.55 12.51
N ALA A 242 6.87 -9.02 13.72
CA ALA A 242 6.53 -9.80 14.92
C ALA A 242 5.15 -10.46 14.81
N CYS A 243 4.21 -9.84 14.10
CA CYS A 243 2.90 -10.42 13.83
C CYS A 243 2.96 -11.50 12.73
N ILE A 244 3.70 -11.26 11.65
CA ILE A 244 3.71 -12.17 10.48
C ILE A 244 4.73 -13.29 10.56
N HIS A 245 5.70 -13.27 11.47
CA HIS A 245 6.66 -14.35 11.65
C HIS A 245 6.37 -15.11 12.94
N VAL A 246 6.00 -16.38 12.81
CA VAL A 246 5.77 -17.28 13.94
C VAL A 246 6.71 -18.47 13.81
N THR A 247 7.83 -18.41 14.52
CA THR A 247 8.86 -19.44 14.51
C THR A 247 8.48 -20.65 15.37
N HIS A 248 7.70 -20.41 16.43
CA HIS A 248 7.26 -21.41 17.40
C HIS A 248 5.73 -21.38 17.42
N PRO A 249 5.05 -22.19 16.59
CA PRO A 249 3.58 -22.22 16.56
C PRO A 249 2.96 -22.55 17.93
N ASP A 250 3.67 -23.32 18.76
CA ASP A 250 3.36 -23.64 20.15
C ASP A 250 3.50 -22.47 21.12
N ALA A 251 3.98 -21.30 20.67
CA ALA A 251 3.99 -20.06 21.45
C ALA A 251 2.78 -19.15 21.18
N VAL A 252 1.90 -19.53 20.25
CA VAL A 252 0.75 -18.72 19.82
C VAL A 252 -0.53 -19.55 19.95
N SER A 253 -1.63 -18.98 20.44
CA SER A 253 -2.93 -19.69 20.49
C SER A 253 -3.55 -19.85 19.09
N ALA A 254 -4.50 -20.77 18.93
CA ALA A 254 -5.17 -20.93 17.64
C ALA A 254 -5.93 -19.64 17.22
N GLU A 255 -6.54 -18.97 18.21
CA GLU A 255 -7.28 -17.72 18.00
C GLU A 255 -6.34 -16.60 17.53
N GLU A 256 -5.21 -16.41 18.21
CA GLU A 256 -4.23 -15.38 17.86
C GLU A 256 -3.61 -15.64 16.49
N LEU A 257 -3.30 -16.90 16.17
CA LEU A 257 -2.84 -17.28 14.84
C LEU A 257 -3.89 -16.97 13.76
N GLY A 258 -5.16 -17.28 14.05
CA GLY A 258 -6.29 -16.92 13.18
C GLY A 258 -6.41 -15.42 12.94
N ARG A 259 -6.31 -14.61 14.01
CA ARG A 259 -6.30 -13.14 13.94
C ARG A 259 -5.17 -12.62 13.07
N ARG A 260 -3.94 -13.10 13.26
CA ARG A 260 -2.77 -12.71 12.44
C ARG A 260 -2.96 -13.06 10.98
N VAL A 261 -3.41 -14.27 10.66
CA VAL A 261 -3.64 -14.70 9.27
C VAL A 261 -4.71 -13.85 8.60
N ARG A 262 -5.81 -13.54 9.30
CA ARG A 262 -6.87 -12.65 8.80
C ARG A 262 -6.37 -11.23 8.55
N ALA A 263 -5.67 -10.67 9.54
CA ALA A 263 -5.25 -9.27 9.54
C ALA A 263 -4.13 -8.96 8.55
N PHE A 264 -3.13 -9.83 8.45
CA PHE A 264 -1.94 -9.59 7.63
C PHE A 264 -1.97 -10.36 6.30
N GLY A 265 -2.96 -11.23 6.10
CA GLY A 265 -3.19 -12.01 4.88
C GLY A 265 -2.15 -13.10 4.58
N THR A 266 -0.96 -13.04 5.16
CA THR A 266 0.07 -14.08 5.11
C THR A 266 0.90 -14.06 6.38
N VAL A 267 1.04 -15.22 7.02
CA VAL A 267 1.92 -15.44 8.17
C VAL A 267 2.94 -16.51 7.77
N HIS A 268 4.21 -16.23 8.02
CA HIS A 268 5.30 -17.18 7.84
C HIS A 268 5.44 -18.05 9.09
N LEU A 269 4.95 -19.29 9.01
CA LEU A 269 5.07 -20.28 10.06
C LEU A 269 6.31 -21.12 9.85
N THR A 270 7.11 -21.34 10.89
CA THR A 270 8.15 -22.38 10.87
C THR A 270 7.54 -23.67 11.39
N ILE A 271 7.50 -24.70 10.54
CA ILE A 271 6.97 -26.04 10.85
C ILE A 271 8.06 -27.03 10.44
N ASP A 272 8.49 -27.89 11.37
CA ASP A 272 9.57 -28.88 11.16
C ASP A 272 10.86 -28.27 10.60
N GLY A 273 11.21 -27.05 11.05
CA GLY A 273 12.40 -26.32 10.61
C GLY A 273 12.26 -25.59 9.27
N GLU A 274 11.15 -25.78 8.54
CA GLU A 274 10.89 -25.12 7.27
C GLU A 274 9.89 -23.96 7.42
N ARG A 275 10.14 -22.87 6.67
CA ARG A 275 9.31 -21.65 6.74
C ARG A 275 8.25 -21.63 5.63
N TRP A 276 6.98 -21.64 6.03
CA TRP A 276 5.82 -21.71 5.15
C TRP A 276 5.04 -20.39 5.12
N PRO A 277 4.80 -19.78 3.95
CA PRO A 277 3.93 -18.60 3.82
C PRO A 277 2.45 -19.01 3.85
N VAL A 278 1.88 -19.10 5.05
CA VAL A 278 0.50 -19.55 5.28
C VAL A 278 -0.49 -18.40 5.11
N THR A 279 -1.53 -18.63 4.34
CA THR A 279 -2.61 -17.67 4.01
C THR A 279 -3.98 -18.08 4.55
N ARG A 280 -4.08 -19.31 5.06
CA ARG A 280 -5.27 -19.84 5.74
C ARG A 280 -4.83 -20.96 6.67
N VAL A 281 -5.38 -20.96 7.87
CA VAL A 281 -5.24 -22.04 8.86
C VAL A 281 -6.60 -22.65 9.16
N ARG A 282 -6.61 -23.91 9.59
CA ARG A 282 -7.82 -24.62 10.00
C ARG A 282 -7.51 -25.47 11.22
N GLU A 283 -8.46 -25.57 12.15
CA GLU A 283 -8.35 -26.44 13.31
C GLU A 283 -8.41 -27.92 12.88
N GLY A 284 -7.63 -28.77 13.55
CA GLY A 284 -7.50 -30.19 13.27
C GLY A 284 -6.15 -30.58 12.66
N ARG A 285 -5.93 -31.90 12.52
CA ARG A 285 -4.73 -32.50 11.93
C ARG A 285 -5.02 -32.93 10.49
N HIS A 286 -4.88 -32.00 9.57
CA HIS A 286 -5.21 -32.14 8.16
C HIS A 286 -3.96 -32.01 7.30
N GLY A 287 -3.64 -33.07 6.56
CA GLY A 287 -2.52 -33.06 5.63
C GLY A 287 -1.15 -33.03 6.32
N PRO A 288 -0.07 -32.76 5.55
CA PRO A 288 1.30 -32.90 6.03
C PRO A 288 1.79 -31.72 6.89
N LEU A 289 1.13 -30.56 6.82
CA LEU A 289 1.54 -29.34 7.53
C LEU A 289 0.63 -29.07 8.74
N ALA A 290 0.49 -30.08 9.60
CA ALA A 290 -0.22 -29.97 10.85
C ALA A 290 0.76 -29.77 12.01
N PHE A 291 0.41 -28.90 12.95
CA PHE A 291 1.25 -28.49 14.07
C PHE A 291 0.41 -28.25 15.32
N ARG A 292 1.05 -28.23 16.50
CA ARG A 292 0.40 -27.84 17.75
C ARG A 292 0.61 -26.37 18.04
N VAL A 293 -0.39 -25.76 18.64
CA VAL A 293 -0.38 -24.37 19.11
C VAL A 293 -0.35 -24.30 20.64
N ALA A 294 -0.18 -23.11 21.21
CA ALA A 294 0.07 -22.91 22.66
C ALA A 294 -1.03 -23.48 23.58
N ASP A 295 -2.28 -23.43 23.12
CA ASP A 295 -3.43 -23.99 23.83
C ASP A 295 -3.60 -25.51 23.65
N GLY A 296 -2.60 -26.17 23.05
CA GLY A 296 -2.55 -27.61 22.85
C GLY A 296 -3.39 -28.12 21.68
N ARG A 297 -4.14 -27.26 21.00
CA ARG A 297 -4.93 -27.64 19.81
C ARG A 297 -4.04 -28.01 18.64
N TRP A 298 -4.57 -28.86 17.75
CA TRP A 298 -3.97 -29.11 16.44
C TRP A 298 -4.49 -28.08 15.45
N MET A 299 -3.57 -27.53 14.67
CA MET A 299 -3.86 -26.63 13.56
C MET A 299 -3.17 -27.16 12.31
N SER A 300 -3.72 -26.81 11.14
CA SER A 300 -3.15 -27.16 9.85
C SER A 300 -3.03 -25.94 8.95
N ALA A 301 -1.91 -25.85 8.23
CA ALA A 301 -1.71 -24.85 7.18
C ALA A 301 -2.56 -25.21 5.95
N ASP A 302 -3.81 -24.77 5.96
CA ASP A 302 -4.82 -25.13 4.98
C ASP A 302 -4.60 -24.49 3.60
N ARG A 303 -3.93 -23.32 3.55
CA ARG A 303 -3.47 -22.73 2.27
C ARG A 303 -2.10 -22.07 2.41
N VAL A 304 -1.16 -22.52 1.61
CA VAL A 304 0.20 -21.96 1.52
C VAL A 304 0.39 -21.23 0.19
N ARG A 305 0.96 -20.03 0.22
CA ARG A 305 1.23 -19.24 -0.99
C ARG A 305 2.26 -19.98 -1.86
N GLY A 306 1.93 -20.15 -3.14
CA GLY A 306 2.80 -20.81 -4.12
C GLY A 306 2.61 -22.33 -4.22
N LEU A 307 1.79 -22.91 -3.34
CA LEU A 307 1.39 -24.30 -3.40
C LEU A 307 -0.06 -24.44 -3.89
N PRO A 308 -0.40 -25.47 -4.68
CA PRO A 308 -1.80 -25.79 -4.98
C PRO A 308 -2.63 -25.97 -3.70
N PRO A 309 -3.92 -25.63 -3.71
CA PRO A 309 -4.83 -25.68 -2.55
C PRO A 309 -5.14 -27.10 -2.04
N ARG A 310 -4.41 -28.13 -2.50
CA ARG A 310 -4.56 -29.53 -2.12
C ARG A 310 -3.19 -30.10 -1.72
N PHE A 311 -2.73 -29.73 -0.53
CA PHE A 311 -1.76 -30.55 0.20
C PHE A 311 -2.47 -31.15 1.41
N GLY A 312 -3.24 -32.21 1.13
CA GLY A 312 -4.01 -32.97 2.12
C GLY A 312 -5.08 -33.85 1.47
N GLY A 313 -4.66 -34.98 0.88
CA GLY A 313 -5.53 -36.12 0.50
C GLY A 313 -6.54 -35.90 -0.66
N PRO A 314 -7.07 -36.98 -1.26
CA PRO A 314 -8.13 -36.87 -2.26
C PRO A 314 -9.39 -36.24 -1.64
N PRO A 315 -10.22 -35.53 -2.44
CA PRO A 315 -11.54 -35.11 -1.99
C PRO A 315 -12.34 -36.38 -1.66
N PHE A 316 -13.00 -36.38 -0.50
CA PHE A 316 -13.85 -37.47 -0.02
C PHE A 316 -14.68 -38.08 -1.17
N ALA A 317 -14.51 -39.39 -1.36
CA ALA A 317 -15.52 -40.24 -1.94
C ALA A 317 -16.39 -40.77 -0.78
N ALA A 318 -17.70 -40.66 -0.98
CA ALA A 318 -18.82 -41.06 -0.12
C ALA A 318 -19.06 -40.22 1.15
#